data_AF-A0A7C8KGW5-F1
#
_entry.id   AF-A0A7C8KGW5-F1
#
_cell.length_a   1.000
_cell.length_b   1.000
_cell.length_c   1.000
_cell.angle_alpha   90.00
_cell.angle_beta   90.00
_cell.angle_gamma   90.00
#
_symmetry.space_group_name_H-M   'P 1'
#
loop_
_entity.id
_entity.type
_entity.pdbx_description
1 polymer ?
#
loop_
_entity_poly.entity_id
_entity_poly.type
_entity_poly.pdbx_seq_one_letter_code
_entity_poly.pdbx_strand_id
1 'polypeptide(L)'
;MPPKKSQKLTPFSVYIRWRPLPEEPGATEIKKTQSSASDGHSVSLSLPDASGPSSSRGARSWTSAPSFTKVFEADDNNRGVYENVVSQTFPKIMAGKTCNFFAYGHTGSGKTHTIVGYDHEDPQQVGLCLSAAKELFQKIDELNGSTESNDNDQKLAVGLRMYEVRKKSAFDLLNGRTECFVREGPDGKVHVRGETETLEDGKVRVKPIRVVPCWTFEELQTVLEKGLDLRATGTSTVHDKSSRTHAVFELEIVNQALVEARDAVIERQAELVPHGKFATDVYIEENTKRYTQGSDGKYITNLDYTINQERIDAAEATKREYEERVELAEAKVQETFTTSQHPCLGGKFVFVDLAGSEYYDQKSSASAAGSKQTAEEKQEGRQINSDLFALKEVIRARSSNQTRIPFRSSPLTMVLREHFLGSESGFSAMILTVSPAADQYAATMNTVKYGNLVAMAGGP
;
A
#
# COMPACT_ATOMS: atom_id res chain seq x y z
N MET A 1 -6.81 -3.85 -33.52
CA MET A 1 -6.97 -3.54 -32.09
C MET A 1 -8.11 -2.54 -31.95
N PRO A 2 -9.17 -2.83 -31.18
CA PRO A 2 -10.13 -1.79 -30.87
C PRO A 2 -9.42 -0.69 -30.05
N PRO A 3 -9.75 0.59 -30.25
CA PRO A 3 -9.18 1.65 -29.43
C PRO A 3 -9.56 1.39 -27.97
N LYS A 4 -8.55 1.30 -27.08
CA LYS A 4 -8.77 1.30 -25.63
C LYS A 4 -9.57 2.56 -25.32
N LYS A 5 -10.84 2.41 -24.92
CA LYS A 5 -11.66 3.53 -24.45
C LYS A 5 -10.86 4.23 -23.34
N SER A 6 -10.59 5.52 -23.52
CA SER A 6 -10.03 6.38 -22.47
C SER A 6 -11.06 6.44 -21.33
N GLN A 7 -10.91 5.59 -20.33
CA GLN A 7 -11.79 5.52 -19.17
C GLN A 7 -11.37 6.57 -18.14
N LYS A 8 -12.35 7.32 -17.64
CA LYS A 8 -12.15 8.42 -16.70
C LYS A 8 -11.87 7.83 -15.32
N LEU A 9 -10.65 8.00 -14.82
CA LEU A 9 -10.24 7.51 -13.49
C LEU A 9 -11.01 8.22 -12.38
N THR A 10 -11.34 7.51 -11.30
CA THR A 10 -12.08 8.06 -10.16
C THR A 10 -11.27 9.12 -9.41
N PRO A 11 -11.87 10.29 -9.10
CA PRO A 11 -11.25 11.32 -8.27
C PRO A 11 -10.81 10.79 -6.91
N PHE A 12 -9.77 11.40 -6.33
CA PHE A 12 -9.45 11.20 -4.92
C PHE A 12 -10.33 12.11 -4.07
N SER A 13 -11.04 11.53 -3.09
CA SER A 13 -11.63 12.33 -2.02
C SER A 13 -10.55 12.73 -1.03
N VAL A 14 -10.48 14.02 -0.67
CA VAL A 14 -9.45 14.51 0.25
C VAL A 14 -10.11 15.13 1.47
N TYR A 15 -9.73 14.63 2.64
CA TYR A 15 -10.24 15.04 3.93
C TYR A 15 -9.13 15.73 4.72
N ILE A 16 -9.47 16.69 5.57
CA ILE A 16 -8.54 17.27 6.56
C ILE A 16 -8.98 16.84 7.94
N ARG A 17 -8.04 16.47 8.80
CA ARG A 17 -8.29 16.17 10.21
C ARG A 17 -7.32 16.93 11.10
N TRP A 18 -7.85 17.85 11.88
CA TRP A 18 -7.11 18.55 12.92
C TRP A 18 -7.00 17.65 14.15
N ARG A 19 -5.79 17.45 14.67
CA ARG A 19 -5.61 16.90 16.01
C ARG A 19 -5.83 18.00 17.07
N PRO A 20 -6.09 17.65 18.34
CA PRO A 20 -6.08 18.62 19.44
C PRO A 20 -4.74 19.36 19.57
N LEU A 21 -4.79 20.60 20.06
CA LEU A 21 -3.60 21.35 20.40
C LEU A 21 -2.83 20.61 21.53
N PRO A 22 -1.53 20.35 21.38
CA PRO A 22 -0.76 19.73 22.45
C PRO A 22 -0.79 20.60 23.72
N GLU A 23 -0.91 19.95 24.88
CA GLU A 23 -0.92 20.59 26.20
C GLU A 23 0.48 21.05 26.63
N GLU A 24 1.09 21.95 25.87
CA GLU A 24 2.38 22.55 26.20
C GLU A 24 2.21 24.01 26.67
N PRO A 25 2.89 24.45 27.75
CA PRO A 25 2.81 25.81 28.23
C PRO A 25 3.22 26.83 27.13
N GLY A 26 2.29 27.71 26.76
CA GLY A 26 2.52 28.73 25.73
C GLY A 26 2.30 28.25 24.29
N ALA A 27 1.73 27.06 24.07
CA ALA A 27 1.30 26.62 22.75
C ALA A 27 0.29 27.62 22.17
N THR A 28 0.58 28.13 20.98
CA THR A 28 -0.31 29.03 20.23
C THR A 28 -0.89 28.29 19.03
N GLU A 29 -2.11 28.67 18.63
CA GLU A 29 -2.81 28.02 17.53
C GLU A 29 -2.65 28.79 16.21
N ILE A 30 -2.55 28.06 15.10
CA ILE A 30 -2.66 28.61 13.75
C ILE A 30 -4.04 29.23 13.58
N LYS A 31 -4.10 30.45 13.01
CA LYS A 31 -5.38 31.05 12.64
C LYS A 31 -5.91 30.37 11.37
N LYS A 32 -6.91 29.51 11.54
CA LYS A 32 -7.60 28.77 10.48
C LYS A 32 -9.03 29.27 10.29
N THR A 33 -9.46 29.43 9.04
CA THR A 33 -10.87 29.63 8.68
C THR A 33 -11.28 28.63 7.62
N GLN A 34 -12.54 28.20 7.68
CA GLN A 34 -13.13 27.30 6.70
C GLN A 34 -14.36 27.93 6.05
N SER A 35 -14.54 27.67 4.76
CA SER A 35 -15.74 28.05 4.02
C SER A 35 -16.21 26.89 3.16
N SER A 36 -17.50 26.63 3.17
CA SER A 36 -18.13 25.61 2.33
C SER A 36 -18.65 26.26 1.05
N ALA A 37 -18.38 25.63 -0.09
CA ALA A 37 -18.97 25.95 -1.39
C ALA A 37 -19.71 24.72 -1.93
N SER A 38 -20.39 24.84 -3.08
CA SER A 38 -21.09 23.72 -3.73
C SER A 38 -20.15 22.54 -4.05
N ASP A 39 -18.88 22.83 -4.32
CA ASP A 39 -17.91 21.89 -4.87
C ASP A 39 -16.97 21.30 -3.78
N GLY A 40 -17.16 21.69 -2.51
CA GLY A 40 -16.37 21.22 -1.37
C GLY A 40 -16.00 22.32 -0.38
N HIS A 41 -15.04 22.01 0.48
CA HIS A 41 -14.55 22.91 1.53
C HIS A 41 -13.23 23.57 1.12
N SER A 42 -13.10 24.86 1.43
CA SER A 42 -11.86 25.64 1.34
C SER A 42 -11.37 25.96 2.75
N VAL A 43 -10.04 25.94 2.92
CA VAL A 43 -9.36 26.27 4.18
C VAL A 43 -8.37 27.40 3.95
N SER A 44 -8.39 28.40 4.83
CA SER A 44 -7.40 29.47 4.89
C SER A 44 -6.58 29.39 6.17
N LEU A 45 -5.27 29.53 6.03
CA LEU A 45 -4.30 29.38 7.12
C LEU A 45 -3.37 30.61 7.21
N SER A 46 -3.22 31.15 8.41
CA SER A 46 -2.31 32.26 8.73
C SER A 46 -1.71 32.14 10.13
N LEU A 47 -0.54 32.76 10.34
CA LEU A 47 0.03 32.89 11.69
C LEU A 47 -0.70 33.99 12.49
N PRO A 48 -0.82 33.86 13.82
CA PRO A 48 -1.51 34.84 14.69
C PRO A 48 -1.02 36.28 14.53
N ASP A 49 0.30 36.48 14.39
CA ASP A 49 0.95 37.80 14.40
C ASP A 49 1.21 38.39 12.99
N ALA A 50 0.65 37.80 11.94
CA ALA A 50 0.91 38.22 10.55
C ALA A 50 0.19 39.54 10.13
N SER A 51 -0.49 40.23 11.06
CA SER A 51 -1.33 41.41 10.79
C SER A 51 -0.60 42.77 10.90
N GLY A 52 0.72 42.79 11.15
CA GLY A 52 1.50 44.04 11.26
C GLY A 52 2.04 44.57 9.93
N PRO A 53 2.12 45.90 9.72
CA PRO A 53 2.54 46.52 8.44
C PRO A 53 4.06 46.44 8.15
N SER A 54 4.84 45.75 8.99
CA SER A 54 6.31 45.68 8.90
C SER A 54 6.86 44.31 9.30
N SER A 55 6.55 43.26 8.54
CA SER A 55 7.35 42.02 8.61
C SER A 55 7.87 41.64 7.21
N SER A 56 9.19 41.62 7.12
CA SER A 56 9.95 41.19 5.94
C SER A 56 9.61 39.75 5.55
N ARG A 57 8.99 39.55 4.38
CA ARG A 57 8.98 38.33 3.53
C ARG A 57 8.54 36.96 4.13
N GLY A 58 8.03 36.87 5.36
CA GLY A 58 7.91 35.58 6.07
C GLY A 58 6.59 34.79 6.03
N ALA A 59 5.44 35.38 6.37
CA ALA A 59 4.23 34.60 6.67
C ALA A 59 3.01 35.07 5.89
N ARG A 60 2.91 34.64 4.63
CA ARG A 60 1.73 34.89 3.80
C ARG A 60 0.61 33.95 4.21
N SER A 61 -0.55 34.51 4.53
CA SER A 61 -1.80 33.76 4.55
C SER A 61 -1.96 33.00 3.23
N TRP A 62 -2.51 31.79 3.30
CA TRP A 62 -2.76 30.98 2.12
C TRP A 62 -4.14 30.34 2.22
N THR A 63 -4.86 30.33 1.10
CA THR A 63 -6.21 29.79 0.99
C THR A 63 -6.23 28.72 -0.10
N SER A 64 -6.86 27.60 0.19
CA SER A 64 -7.05 26.49 -0.75
C SER A 64 -8.20 26.75 -1.72
N ALA A 65 -8.26 25.98 -2.81
CA ALA A 65 -9.49 25.85 -3.57
C ALA A 65 -10.57 25.12 -2.74
N PRO A 66 -11.87 25.31 -3.02
CA PRO A 66 -12.95 24.57 -2.36
C PRO A 66 -13.01 23.14 -2.91
N SER A 67 -12.04 22.31 -2.53
CA SER A 67 -11.82 20.97 -3.11
C SER A 67 -11.76 19.85 -2.06
N PHE A 68 -11.71 20.20 -0.78
CA PHE A 68 -11.71 19.20 0.29
C PHE A 68 -13.12 18.64 0.49
N THR A 69 -13.25 17.33 0.62
CA THR A 69 -14.54 16.65 0.80
C THR A 69 -15.15 16.95 2.17
N LYS A 70 -14.34 16.98 3.24
CA LYS A 70 -14.73 17.42 4.58
C LYS A 70 -13.50 17.82 5.41
N VAL A 71 -13.71 18.73 6.35
CA VAL A 71 -12.72 19.13 7.36
C VAL A 71 -13.24 18.65 8.72
N PHE A 72 -12.45 17.84 9.41
CA PHE A 72 -12.68 17.34 10.76
C PHE A 72 -11.89 18.18 11.76
N GLU A 73 -12.54 18.59 12.84
CA GLU A 73 -11.98 19.42 13.90
C GLU A 73 -11.41 18.57 15.04
N ALA A 74 -10.85 19.22 16.07
CA ALA A 74 -10.11 18.55 17.14
C ALA A 74 -10.98 17.61 18.01
N ASP A 75 -12.28 17.83 18.05
CA ASP A 75 -13.28 17.04 18.76
C ASP A 75 -13.81 15.84 17.94
N ASP A 76 -13.50 15.78 16.64
CA ASP A 76 -13.85 14.63 15.80
C ASP A 76 -12.97 13.41 16.11
N ASN A 77 -13.55 12.46 16.84
CA ASN A 77 -12.94 11.18 17.18
C ASN A 77 -12.83 10.22 15.97
N ASN A 78 -12.17 9.07 16.16
CA ASN A 78 -11.94 8.11 15.07
C ASN A 78 -13.26 7.55 14.51
N ARG A 79 -14.26 7.34 15.37
CA ARG A 79 -15.59 6.90 14.95
C ARG A 79 -16.26 7.88 13.98
N GLY A 80 -16.23 9.19 14.29
CA GLY A 80 -16.79 10.21 13.42
C GLY A 80 -16.09 10.25 12.05
N VAL A 81 -14.76 10.10 12.03
CA VAL A 81 -14.00 10.00 10.77
C VAL A 81 -14.37 8.72 10.00
N TYR A 82 -14.48 7.58 10.69
CA TYR A 82 -14.87 6.31 10.09
C TYR A 82 -16.23 6.36 9.40
N GLU A 83 -17.25 6.86 10.09
CA GLU A 83 -18.62 6.94 9.60
C GLU A 83 -18.72 7.83 8.35
N ASN A 84 -17.95 8.92 8.29
CA ASN A 84 -17.96 9.87 7.17
C ASN A 84 -17.08 9.46 5.99
N VAL A 85 -16.05 8.64 6.20
CA VAL A 85 -15.05 8.32 5.16
C VAL A 85 -15.12 6.87 4.71
N VAL A 86 -15.09 5.92 5.64
CA VAL A 86 -14.90 4.49 5.34
C VAL A 86 -16.24 3.77 5.19
N SER A 87 -17.16 3.97 6.14
CA SER A 87 -18.46 3.28 6.14
C SER A 87 -19.26 3.53 4.84
N GLN A 88 -19.14 4.74 4.28
CA GLN A 88 -19.76 5.12 3.01
C GLN A 88 -19.33 4.28 1.79
N THR A 89 -18.26 3.50 1.92
CA THR A 89 -17.68 2.73 0.83
C THR A 89 -18.03 1.25 0.86
N PHE A 90 -18.73 0.78 1.90
CA PHE A 90 -19.17 -0.62 2.02
C PHE A 90 -19.95 -1.14 0.81
N PRO A 91 -20.87 -0.39 0.16
CA PRO A 91 -21.53 -0.88 -1.04
C PRO A 91 -20.56 -1.29 -2.16
N LYS A 92 -19.38 -0.65 -2.26
CA LYS A 92 -18.34 -1.02 -3.24
C LYS A 92 -17.62 -2.31 -2.82
N ILE A 93 -17.32 -2.44 -1.53
CA ILE A 93 -16.68 -3.64 -0.97
C ILE A 93 -17.58 -4.86 -1.14
N MET A 94 -18.87 -4.71 -0.85
CA MET A 94 -19.86 -5.77 -1.03
C MET A 94 -20.10 -6.13 -2.50
N ALA A 95 -19.64 -5.29 -3.45
CA ALA A 95 -19.60 -5.56 -4.88
C ALA A 95 -18.23 -6.06 -5.38
N GLY A 96 -17.35 -6.51 -4.46
CA GLY A 96 -16.05 -7.08 -4.77
C GLY A 96 -15.01 -6.05 -5.21
N LYS A 97 -15.19 -4.76 -4.86
CA LYS A 97 -14.28 -3.68 -5.27
C LYS A 97 -13.24 -3.37 -4.19
N THR A 98 -12.22 -2.61 -4.58
CA THR A 98 -11.15 -2.14 -3.67
C THR A 98 -11.36 -0.68 -3.29
N CYS A 99 -11.24 -0.38 -1.99
CA CYS A 99 -11.26 0.98 -1.45
C CYS A 99 -9.96 1.27 -0.67
N ASN A 100 -9.30 2.37 -1.02
CA ASN A 100 -7.99 2.74 -0.48
C ASN A 100 -8.11 3.99 0.41
N PHE A 101 -7.46 3.98 1.58
CA PHE A 101 -7.43 5.10 2.53
C PHE A 101 -6.01 5.41 2.94
N PHE A 102 -5.55 6.62 2.64
CA PHE A 102 -4.19 7.09 2.93
C PHE A 102 -4.22 8.11 4.06
N ALA A 103 -3.47 7.90 5.13
CA ALA A 103 -3.16 8.96 6.09
C ALA A 103 -1.86 9.65 5.70
N TYR A 104 -1.91 10.97 5.51
CA TYR A 104 -0.76 11.79 5.12
C TYR A 104 -0.63 13.00 6.05
N GLY A 105 0.61 13.39 6.36
CA GLY A 105 0.89 14.47 7.30
C GLY A 105 2.29 14.37 7.91
N HIS A 106 2.73 15.43 8.57
CA HIS A 106 4.02 15.46 9.26
C HIS A 106 4.05 14.51 10.47
N THR A 107 5.21 14.24 11.04
CA THR A 107 5.36 13.40 12.24
C THR A 107 4.63 14.01 13.42
N GLY A 108 3.96 13.16 14.20
CA GLY A 108 3.11 13.61 15.32
C GLY A 108 1.77 14.22 14.91
N SER A 109 1.44 14.30 13.61
CA SER A 109 0.17 14.89 13.15
C SER A 109 -1.07 14.02 13.42
N GLY A 110 -0.90 12.74 13.75
CA GLY A 110 -2.01 11.80 14.04
C GLY A 110 -2.31 10.75 12.96
N LYS A 111 -1.38 10.47 12.04
CA LYS A 111 -1.56 9.47 10.97
C LYS A 111 -1.88 8.07 11.50
N THR A 112 -1.00 7.53 12.34
CA THR A 112 -1.16 6.19 12.93
C THR A 112 -2.34 6.12 13.89
N HIS A 113 -2.56 7.17 14.69
CA HIS A 113 -3.78 7.29 15.51
C HIS A 113 -5.05 7.18 14.68
N THR A 114 -5.08 7.75 13.48
CA THR A 114 -6.22 7.67 12.57
C THR A 114 -6.38 6.25 12.00
N ILE A 115 -5.32 5.69 11.39
CA ILE A 115 -5.43 4.40 10.68
C ILE A 115 -5.57 3.21 11.63
N VAL A 116 -4.72 3.16 12.65
CA VAL A 116 -4.57 2.02 13.56
C VAL A 116 -5.29 2.27 14.87
N GLY A 117 -5.15 3.47 15.44
CA GLY A 117 -5.55 3.75 16.81
C GLY A 117 -4.49 3.28 17.81
N TYR A 118 -4.66 3.66 19.08
CA TYR A 118 -3.79 3.24 20.19
C TYR A 118 -4.56 2.56 21.32
N ASP A 119 -5.85 2.87 21.43
CA ASP A 119 -6.77 2.22 22.35
C ASP A 119 -7.80 1.46 21.50
N HIS A 120 -7.71 0.14 21.54
CA HIS A 120 -8.62 -0.75 20.81
C HIS A 120 -9.87 -1.10 21.63
N GLU A 121 -9.90 -0.75 22.92
CA GLU A 121 -10.99 -1.04 23.84
C GLU A 121 -12.05 0.07 23.80
N ASP A 122 -11.65 1.34 23.62
CA ASP A 122 -12.59 2.45 23.45
C ASP A 122 -13.14 2.52 22.01
N PRO A 123 -14.43 2.20 21.77
CA PRO A 123 -15.03 2.22 20.43
C PRO A 123 -15.00 3.59 19.74
N GLN A 124 -14.78 4.69 20.47
CA GLN A 124 -14.65 6.03 19.91
C GLN A 124 -13.25 6.32 19.36
N GLN A 125 -12.24 5.58 19.84
CA GLN A 125 -10.83 5.78 19.54
C GLN A 125 -10.21 4.65 18.71
N VAL A 126 -10.91 3.54 18.51
CA VAL A 126 -10.48 2.47 17.57
C VAL A 126 -10.16 3.06 16.20
N GLY A 127 -9.00 2.70 15.63
CA GLY A 127 -8.60 3.20 14.32
C GLY A 127 -9.52 2.75 13.18
N LEU A 128 -9.38 3.41 12.04
CA LEU A 128 -10.20 3.14 10.86
C LEU A 128 -10.11 1.68 10.37
N CYS A 129 -8.92 1.07 10.45
CA CYS A 129 -8.70 -0.30 9.98
C CYS A 129 -9.50 -1.32 10.80
N LEU A 130 -9.40 -1.26 12.14
CA LEU A 130 -10.09 -2.22 13.00
C LEU A 130 -11.60 -1.94 13.05
N SER A 131 -12.02 -0.67 12.96
CA SER A 131 -13.43 -0.30 12.79
C SER A 131 -14.03 -0.91 11.52
N ALA A 132 -13.29 -0.85 10.39
CA ALA A 132 -13.71 -1.46 9.13
C ALA A 132 -13.78 -2.98 9.23
N ALA A 133 -12.81 -3.61 9.89
CA ALA A 133 -12.84 -5.05 10.12
C ALA A 133 -14.08 -5.46 10.93
N LYS A 134 -14.42 -4.72 11.98
CA LYS A 134 -15.59 -5.01 12.82
C LYS A 134 -16.90 -4.96 12.04
N GLU A 135 -17.13 -3.90 11.27
CA GLU A 135 -18.34 -3.80 10.42
C GLU A 135 -18.33 -4.83 9.30
N LEU A 136 -17.15 -5.17 8.77
CA LEU A 136 -17.01 -6.23 7.77
C LEU A 136 -17.41 -7.60 8.32
N PHE A 137 -16.95 -7.96 9.53
CA PHE A 137 -17.36 -9.20 10.20
C PHE A 137 -18.88 -9.26 10.42
N GLN A 138 -19.50 -8.16 10.87
CA GLN A 138 -20.96 -8.10 10.99
C GLN A 138 -21.67 -8.39 9.66
N LYS A 139 -21.19 -7.81 8.55
CA LYS A 139 -21.78 -8.01 7.23
C LYS A 139 -21.55 -9.42 6.67
N ILE A 140 -20.37 -10.00 6.86
CA ILE A 140 -20.12 -11.36 6.38
C ILE A 140 -20.82 -12.40 7.26
N ASP A 141 -21.00 -12.15 8.56
CA ASP A 141 -21.72 -13.05 9.45
C ASP A 141 -23.23 -13.08 9.12
N GLU A 142 -23.81 -11.92 8.77
CA GLU A 142 -25.17 -11.83 8.21
C GLU A 142 -25.29 -12.68 6.93
N LEU A 143 -24.31 -12.59 6.02
CA LEU A 143 -24.30 -13.37 4.78
C LEU A 143 -24.12 -14.86 5.05
N ASN A 144 -23.14 -15.23 5.88
CA ASN A 144 -22.85 -16.61 6.26
C ASN A 144 -24.05 -17.28 6.95
N GLY A 145 -24.79 -16.55 7.79
CA GLY A 145 -25.97 -17.05 8.48
C GLY A 145 -27.21 -17.17 7.59
N SER A 146 -27.27 -16.41 6.49
CA SER A 146 -28.40 -16.43 5.55
C SER A 146 -28.33 -17.56 4.51
N THR A 147 -27.16 -18.20 4.38
CA THR A 147 -26.90 -19.22 3.38
C THR A 147 -27.33 -20.59 3.92
N GLU A 148 -28.36 -21.20 3.32
CA GLU A 148 -28.85 -22.55 3.68
C GLU A 148 -27.88 -23.69 3.26
N SER A 149 -26.84 -23.39 2.48
CA SER A 149 -25.84 -24.40 2.10
C SER A 149 -24.84 -24.65 3.22
N ASN A 150 -24.77 -25.89 3.72
CA ASN A 150 -23.71 -26.40 4.60
C ASN A 150 -22.32 -26.48 3.92
N ASP A 151 -22.11 -25.75 2.83
CA ASP A 151 -20.84 -25.74 2.11
C ASP A 151 -19.86 -24.81 2.84
N ASN A 152 -19.06 -25.41 3.73
CA ASN A 152 -18.03 -24.70 4.48
C ASN A 152 -17.04 -23.97 3.57
N ASP A 153 -16.87 -24.39 2.31
CA ASP A 153 -15.94 -23.78 1.37
C ASP A 153 -16.43 -22.41 0.87
N GLN A 154 -17.73 -22.14 0.98
CA GLN A 154 -18.33 -20.84 0.62
C GLN A 154 -18.39 -19.87 1.79
N LYS A 155 -18.13 -20.32 3.02
CA LYS A 155 -18.13 -19.46 4.20
C LYS A 155 -17.08 -18.36 4.05
N LEU A 156 -17.52 -17.13 4.23
CA LEU A 156 -16.69 -15.95 4.13
C LEU A 156 -15.87 -15.71 5.41
N ALA A 157 -14.68 -15.17 5.21
CA ALA A 157 -13.70 -14.76 6.20
C ALA A 157 -13.01 -13.46 5.77
N VAL A 158 -12.16 -12.91 6.64
CA VAL A 158 -11.31 -11.75 6.31
C VAL A 158 -9.85 -12.16 6.27
N GLY A 159 -9.24 -12.07 5.09
CA GLY A 159 -7.80 -12.23 4.91
C GLY A 159 -7.07 -10.94 5.26
N LEU A 160 -6.23 -10.97 6.29
CA LEU A 160 -5.39 -9.86 6.70
C LEU A 160 -4.00 -9.95 6.05
N ARG A 161 -3.51 -8.84 5.50
CA ARG A 161 -2.09 -8.64 5.13
C ARG A 161 -1.56 -7.38 5.78
N MET A 162 -0.34 -7.44 6.29
CA MET A 162 0.32 -6.30 6.92
C MET A 162 1.80 -6.29 6.56
N TYR A 163 2.26 -5.18 6.00
CA TYR A 163 3.67 -5.01 5.67
C TYR A 163 4.08 -3.54 5.77
N GLU A 164 5.36 -3.31 6.00
CA GLU A 164 5.93 -1.96 5.94
C GLU A 164 6.92 -1.83 4.78
N VAL A 165 6.90 -0.69 4.10
CA VAL A 165 7.87 -0.33 3.08
C VAL A 165 8.92 0.57 3.70
N ARG A 166 10.18 0.15 3.58
CA ARG A 166 11.34 0.90 4.07
C ARG A 166 12.49 0.78 3.07
N LYS A 167 13.02 1.92 2.65
CA LYS A 167 14.08 1.98 1.62
C LYS A 167 13.61 1.29 0.34
N LYS A 168 14.27 0.20 -0.07
CA LYS A 168 14.00 -0.54 -1.31
C LYS A 168 13.24 -1.85 -1.11
N SER A 169 12.88 -2.14 0.14
CA SER A 169 12.32 -3.42 0.53
C SER A 169 10.98 -3.22 1.24
N ALA A 170 10.16 -4.26 1.20
CA ALA A 170 9.02 -4.41 2.09
C ALA A 170 9.38 -5.38 3.22
N PHE A 171 8.71 -5.30 4.36
CA PHE A 171 8.90 -6.20 5.48
C PHE A 171 7.54 -6.75 5.88
N ASP A 172 7.37 -8.07 5.84
CA ASP A 172 6.12 -8.76 6.14
C ASP A 172 5.88 -8.86 7.65
N LEU A 173 4.92 -8.08 8.16
CA LEU A 173 4.61 -8.01 9.58
C LEU A 173 3.84 -9.24 10.09
N LEU A 174 3.32 -10.09 9.21
CA LEU A 174 2.65 -11.35 9.57
C LEU A 174 3.57 -12.57 9.43
N ASN A 175 4.79 -12.37 8.93
CA ASN A 175 5.81 -13.40 8.79
C ASN A 175 7.11 -12.99 9.48
N GLY A 176 7.03 -12.56 10.74
CA GLY A 176 8.21 -12.29 11.56
C GLY A 176 9.06 -11.10 11.09
N ARG A 177 8.45 -10.13 10.41
CA ARG A 177 9.13 -8.98 9.80
C ARG A 177 10.19 -9.40 8.76
N THR A 178 9.93 -10.50 8.05
CA THR A 178 10.82 -11.01 6.99
C THR A 178 10.93 -10.00 5.85
N GLU A 179 12.16 -9.74 5.40
CA GLU A 179 12.41 -8.85 4.26
C GLU A 179 11.87 -9.44 2.96
N CYS A 180 11.23 -8.59 2.17
CA CYS A 180 10.64 -8.89 0.88
C CYS A 180 11.11 -7.89 -0.17
N PHE A 181 11.30 -8.37 -1.38
CA PHE A 181 11.77 -7.62 -2.53
C PHE A 181 10.59 -7.19 -3.42
N VAL A 182 10.55 -5.90 -3.73
CA VAL A 182 9.58 -5.34 -4.68
C VAL A 182 10.13 -5.49 -6.09
N ARG A 183 9.46 -6.30 -6.92
CA ARG A 183 9.87 -6.58 -8.31
C ARG A 183 8.70 -6.45 -9.26
N GLU A 184 8.98 -6.16 -10.52
CA GLU A 184 7.97 -6.18 -11.58
C GLU A 184 8.16 -7.42 -12.45
N GLY A 185 7.08 -8.15 -12.68
CA GLY A 185 7.05 -9.31 -13.56
C GLY A 185 7.05 -8.93 -15.04
N PRO A 186 7.28 -9.90 -15.95
CA PRO A 186 7.18 -9.68 -17.40
C PRO A 186 5.75 -9.33 -17.85
N ASP A 187 4.75 -9.70 -17.06
CA ASP A 187 3.34 -9.32 -17.20
C ASP A 187 3.07 -7.85 -16.82
N GLY A 188 4.08 -7.15 -16.31
CA GLY A 188 4.00 -5.79 -15.85
C GLY A 188 3.31 -5.64 -14.48
N LYS A 189 3.04 -6.73 -13.75
CA LYS A 189 2.50 -6.66 -12.38
C LYS A 189 3.63 -6.48 -11.38
N VAL A 190 3.35 -5.72 -10.31
CA VAL A 190 4.28 -5.60 -9.19
C VAL A 190 4.04 -6.74 -8.21
N HIS A 191 5.12 -7.41 -7.82
CA HIS A 191 5.12 -8.45 -6.82
C HIS A 191 6.00 -8.04 -5.64
N VAL A 192 5.49 -8.27 -4.44
CA VAL A 192 6.27 -8.23 -3.20
C VAL A 192 6.58 -9.68 -2.83
N ARG A 193 7.85 -10.05 -2.94
CA ARG A 193 8.32 -11.44 -2.88
C ARG A 193 9.31 -11.62 -1.74
N GLY A 194 9.10 -12.61 -0.89
CA GLY A 194 10.07 -13.02 0.12
C GLY A 194 11.36 -13.57 -0.50
N GLU A 195 12.26 -14.06 0.36
CA GLU A 195 13.48 -14.71 -0.09
C GLU A 195 13.19 -15.98 -0.90
N THR A 196 14.08 -16.30 -1.84
CA THR A 196 14.00 -17.54 -2.59
C THR A 196 14.49 -18.69 -1.72
N GLU A 197 13.61 -19.63 -1.42
CA GLU A 197 13.90 -20.82 -0.62
C GLU A 197 14.03 -22.04 -1.54
N THR A 198 15.06 -22.88 -1.35
CA THR A 198 15.10 -24.23 -1.95
C THR A 198 14.67 -25.24 -0.89
N LEU A 199 13.62 -26.00 -1.19
CA LEU A 199 13.04 -27.00 -0.30
C LEU A 199 13.78 -28.34 -0.40
N GLU A 200 13.59 -29.21 0.60
CA GLU A 200 14.26 -30.52 0.68
C GLU A 200 13.93 -31.45 -0.51
N ASP A 201 12.74 -31.29 -1.09
CA ASP A 201 12.28 -32.04 -2.27
C ASP A 201 12.77 -31.44 -3.61
N GLY A 202 13.66 -30.44 -3.56
CA GLY A 202 14.25 -29.78 -4.72
C GLY A 202 13.39 -28.67 -5.33
N LYS A 203 12.18 -28.42 -4.81
CA LYS A 203 11.36 -27.28 -5.24
C LYS A 203 12.02 -25.96 -4.87
N VAL A 204 11.78 -24.93 -5.67
CA VAL A 204 12.30 -23.58 -5.42
C VAL A 204 11.13 -22.62 -5.28
N ARG A 205 10.88 -22.15 -4.06
CA ARG A 205 9.71 -21.35 -3.72
C ARG A 205 10.10 -19.90 -3.47
N VAL A 206 9.22 -18.99 -3.88
CA VAL A 206 9.28 -17.57 -3.51
C VAL A 206 7.91 -17.20 -2.96
N LYS A 207 7.82 -16.94 -1.65
CA LYS A 207 6.53 -16.64 -1.01
C LYS A 207 6.10 -15.19 -1.30
N PRO A 208 4.81 -14.93 -1.58
CA PRO A 208 4.27 -13.58 -1.52
C PRO A 208 4.19 -13.09 -0.07
N ILE A 209 3.79 -11.83 0.14
CA ILE A 209 3.38 -11.34 1.47
C ILE A 209 2.29 -12.26 2.02
N ARG A 210 2.48 -12.69 3.27
CA ARG A 210 1.60 -13.63 3.95
C ARG A 210 0.21 -13.04 4.10
N VAL A 211 -0.79 -13.88 3.83
CA VAL A 211 -2.19 -13.63 4.12
C VAL A 211 -2.59 -14.51 5.29
N VAL A 212 -3.19 -13.94 6.32
CA VAL A 212 -3.75 -14.71 7.43
C VAL A 212 -5.28 -14.63 7.35
N PRO A 213 -5.97 -15.71 6.94
CA PRO A 213 -7.43 -15.75 7.00
C PRO A 213 -7.88 -15.80 8.46
N CYS A 214 -8.78 -14.89 8.82
CA CYS A 214 -9.38 -14.78 10.15
C CYS A 214 -10.89 -15.00 10.02
N TRP A 215 -11.43 -15.91 10.83
CA TRP A 215 -12.84 -16.31 10.76
C TRP A 215 -13.72 -15.55 11.74
N THR A 216 -13.09 -14.85 12.69
CA THR A 216 -13.75 -13.98 13.66
C THR A 216 -13.00 -12.66 13.79
N PHE A 217 -13.69 -11.64 14.30
CA PHE A 217 -13.11 -10.33 14.56
C PHE A 217 -11.98 -10.41 15.61
N GLU A 218 -12.16 -11.22 16.65
CA GLU A 218 -11.21 -11.38 17.75
C GLU A 218 -9.90 -12.02 17.28
N GLU A 219 -9.97 -12.99 16.38
CA GLU A 219 -8.80 -13.55 15.70
C GLU A 219 -8.05 -12.48 14.91
N LEU A 220 -8.78 -11.68 14.11
CA LEU A 220 -8.19 -10.62 13.30
C LEU A 220 -7.50 -9.57 14.17
N GLN A 221 -8.16 -9.12 15.24
CA GLN A 221 -7.59 -8.16 16.18
C GLN A 221 -6.29 -8.68 16.79
N THR A 222 -6.28 -9.94 17.24
CA THR A 222 -5.09 -10.58 17.81
C THR A 222 -3.93 -10.65 16.81
N VAL A 223 -4.21 -10.99 15.55
CA VAL A 223 -3.18 -11.05 14.50
C VAL A 223 -2.66 -9.64 14.17
N LEU A 224 -3.55 -8.65 14.10
CA LEU A 224 -3.22 -7.26 13.83
C LEU A 224 -2.31 -6.69 14.93
N GLU A 225 -2.64 -6.89 16.20
CA GLU A 225 -1.84 -6.43 17.35
C GLU A 225 -0.44 -7.04 17.34
N LYS A 226 -0.30 -8.34 17.08
CA LYS A 226 1.01 -9.00 16.93
C LYS A 226 1.84 -8.40 15.79
N GLY A 227 1.20 -8.05 14.67
CA GLY A 227 1.88 -7.38 13.56
C GLY A 227 2.34 -5.96 13.91
N LEU A 228 1.55 -5.22 14.69
CA LEU A 228 1.91 -3.90 15.20
C LEU A 228 3.08 -3.96 16.19
N ASP A 229 3.11 -4.97 17.07
CA ASP A 229 4.24 -5.19 17.98
C ASP A 229 5.55 -5.44 17.22
N LEU A 230 5.50 -6.21 16.13
CA LEU A 230 6.65 -6.42 15.26
C LEU A 230 7.08 -5.12 14.57
N ARG A 231 6.13 -4.30 14.11
CA ARG A 231 6.45 -2.95 13.60
C ARG A 231 7.15 -2.11 14.67
N ALA A 232 6.79 -2.29 15.94
CA ALA A 232 7.35 -1.52 17.03
C ALA A 232 8.78 -1.91 17.46
N THR A 233 9.31 -3.08 17.08
CA THR A 233 10.63 -3.58 17.53
C THR A 233 11.80 -3.27 16.58
N GLY A 234 11.54 -2.71 15.39
CA GLY A 234 12.49 -2.70 14.26
C GLY A 234 13.62 -1.64 14.22
N THR A 235 13.74 -0.70 15.16
CA THR A 235 14.81 0.32 15.14
C THR A 235 15.23 0.79 16.54
N SER A 236 16.54 0.68 16.83
CA SER A 236 17.17 1.34 17.97
C SER A 236 17.17 2.87 17.78
N THR A 237 16.93 3.61 18.86
CA THR A 237 16.94 5.08 19.05
C THR A 237 15.60 5.83 18.94
N VAL A 238 15.04 6.17 20.11
CA VAL A 238 14.36 7.42 20.60
C VAL A 238 13.35 8.18 19.71
N HIS A 239 13.10 7.82 18.46
CA HIS A 239 12.11 8.48 17.59
C HIS A 239 10.87 7.61 17.33
N ASP A 240 9.72 8.27 17.20
CA ASP A 240 8.39 7.67 17.00
C ASP A 240 8.40 6.66 15.83
N LYS A 241 8.17 5.40 16.17
CA LYS A 241 8.32 4.20 15.32
C LYS A 241 7.47 4.26 14.04
N SER A 242 6.37 5.01 14.08
CA SER A 242 5.45 5.18 12.97
C SER A 242 5.91 6.18 11.90
N SER A 243 6.84 7.07 12.23
CA SER A 243 7.21 8.21 11.39
C SER A 243 8.09 7.86 10.18
N ARG A 244 8.78 6.72 10.22
CA ARG A 244 9.90 6.43 9.29
C ARG A 244 9.64 5.31 8.28
N THR A 245 8.51 4.62 8.38
CA THR A 245 8.12 3.56 7.43
C THR A 245 6.69 3.79 6.97
N HIS A 246 6.39 3.38 5.73
CA HIS A 246 5.02 3.37 5.24
C HIS A 246 4.42 2.00 5.57
N ALA A 247 3.34 1.95 6.35
CA ALA A 247 2.65 0.69 6.63
C ALA A 247 1.40 0.54 5.76
N VAL A 248 1.19 -0.68 5.26
CA VAL A 248 0.02 -1.07 4.48
C VAL A 248 -0.70 -2.20 5.20
N PHE A 249 -2.00 -2.04 5.38
CA PHE A 249 -2.91 -3.02 5.96
C PHE A 249 -4.00 -3.32 4.94
N GLU A 250 -4.13 -4.59 4.55
CA GLU A 250 -5.16 -5.04 3.62
C GLU A 250 -6.13 -5.97 4.35
N LEU A 251 -7.43 -5.67 4.23
CA LEU A 251 -8.53 -6.54 4.63
C LEU A 251 -9.22 -7.02 3.36
N GLU A 252 -9.10 -8.29 3.02
CA GLU A 252 -9.72 -8.91 1.84
C GLU A 252 -10.83 -9.87 2.27
N ILE A 253 -12.01 -9.77 1.67
CA ILE A 253 -13.05 -10.80 1.82
C ILE A 253 -12.58 -12.06 1.08
N VAL A 254 -12.42 -13.16 1.80
CA VAL A 254 -11.96 -14.45 1.28
C VAL A 254 -12.90 -15.57 1.72
N ASN A 255 -12.75 -16.75 1.12
CA ASN A 255 -13.30 -18.01 1.62
C ASN A 255 -12.19 -19.07 1.58
N GLN A 256 -12.46 -20.26 2.14
CA GLN A 256 -11.47 -21.33 2.21
C GLN A 256 -11.00 -21.75 0.82
N ALA A 257 -11.93 -21.92 -0.13
CA ALA A 257 -11.62 -22.31 -1.51
C ALA A 257 -10.64 -21.34 -2.21
N LEU A 258 -10.81 -20.03 -2.03
CA LEU A 258 -9.93 -19.02 -2.60
C LEU A 258 -8.53 -19.05 -1.98
N VAL A 259 -8.45 -19.27 -0.66
CA VAL A 259 -7.17 -19.39 0.05
C VAL A 259 -6.40 -20.61 -0.46
N GLU A 260 -7.05 -21.78 -0.50
CA GLU A 260 -6.43 -23.02 -0.97
C GLU A 260 -6.03 -22.96 -2.45
N ALA A 261 -6.88 -22.37 -3.30
CA ALA A 261 -6.55 -22.21 -4.72
C ALA A 261 -5.31 -21.32 -4.91
N ARG A 262 -5.15 -20.26 -4.12
CA ARG A 262 -3.95 -19.39 -4.17
C ARG A 262 -2.70 -20.10 -3.65
N ASP A 263 -2.83 -20.87 -2.57
CA ASP A 263 -1.71 -21.68 -2.05
C ASP A 263 -1.29 -22.75 -3.05
N ALA A 264 -2.23 -23.38 -3.75
CA ALA A 264 -1.95 -24.32 -4.82
C ALA A 264 -1.15 -23.68 -5.97
N VAL A 265 -1.45 -22.43 -6.35
CA VAL A 265 -0.64 -21.70 -7.35
C VAL A 265 0.81 -21.54 -6.88
N ILE A 266 1.02 -21.15 -5.61
CA ILE A 266 2.37 -20.99 -5.05
C ILE A 266 3.14 -22.32 -5.10
N GLU A 267 2.49 -23.41 -4.73
CA GLU A 267 3.12 -24.75 -4.75
C GLU A 267 3.42 -25.23 -6.18
N ARG A 268 2.50 -25.05 -7.14
CA ARG A 268 2.74 -25.38 -8.56
C ARG A 268 3.86 -24.52 -9.16
N GLN A 269 3.92 -23.24 -8.81
CA GLN A 269 5.00 -22.35 -9.24
C GLN A 269 6.35 -22.82 -8.65
N ALA A 270 6.38 -23.28 -7.40
CA ALA A 270 7.60 -23.78 -6.77
C ALA A 270 8.11 -25.08 -7.43
N GLU A 271 7.20 -25.94 -7.88
CA GLU A 271 7.50 -27.12 -8.68
C GLU A 271 8.07 -26.77 -10.06
N LEU A 272 7.54 -25.74 -10.73
CA LEU A 272 7.97 -25.34 -12.07
C LEU A 272 9.41 -24.81 -12.12
N VAL A 273 9.86 -24.06 -11.11
CA VAL A 273 11.14 -23.32 -11.18
C VAL A 273 12.35 -24.20 -11.51
N PRO A 274 12.60 -25.35 -10.85
CA PRO A 274 13.70 -26.25 -11.19
C PRO A 274 13.64 -26.77 -12.63
N HIS A 275 12.45 -27.14 -13.12
CA HIS A 275 12.26 -27.64 -14.48
C HIS A 275 12.43 -26.55 -15.54
N GLY A 276 11.95 -25.33 -15.23
CA GLY A 276 12.17 -24.14 -16.06
C GLY A 276 13.66 -23.82 -16.22
N LYS A 277 14.40 -23.87 -15.11
CA LYS A 277 15.85 -23.71 -15.11
C LYS A 277 16.52 -24.82 -15.91
N PHE A 278 16.18 -26.08 -15.66
CA PHE A 278 16.77 -27.22 -16.36
C PHE A 278 16.61 -27.15 -17.88
N ALA A 279 15.42 -26.81 -18.38
CA ALA A 279 15.19 -26.64 -19.82
C ALA A 279 16.07 -25.51 -20.40
N THR A 280 16.20 -24.39 -19.67
CA THR A 280 17.09 -23.28 -20.05
C THR A 280 18.55 -23.72 -20.07
N ASP A 281 19.00 -24.44 -19.05
CA ASP A 281 20.37 -24.95 -18.94
C ASP A 281 20.68 -25.91 -20.09
N VAL A 282 19.79 -26.86 -20.39
CA VAL A 282 19.91 -27.78 -21.53
C VAL A 282 20.00 -27.01 -22.84
N TYR A 283 19.13 -26.03 -23.07
CA TYR A 283 19.17 -25.19 -24.27
C TYR A 283 20.50 -24.45 -24.41
N ILE A 284 20.99 -23.82 -23.33
CA ILE A 284 22.25 -23.08 -23.33
C ILE A 284 23.43 -24.03 -23.57
N GLU A 285 23.47 -25.18 -22.88
CA GLU A 285 24.53 -26.18 -23.05
C GLU A 285 24.63 -26.66 -24.49
N GLU A 286 23.51 -27.06 -25.08
CA GLU A 286 23.46 -27.59 -26.45
C GLU A 286 23.85 -26.54 -27.49
N ASN A 287 23.41 -25.29 -27.30
CA ASN A 287 23.79 -24.20 -28.20
C ASN A 287 25.25 -23.75 -28.00
N THR A 288 25.79 -23.83 -26.78
CA THR A 288 27.18 -23.45 -26.51
C THR A 288 28.16 -24.44 -27.14
N LYS A 289 27.83 -25.74 -27.19
CA LYS A 289 28.64 -26.77 -27.86
C LYS A 289 28.82 -26.57 -29.38
N ARG A 290 27.99 -25.73 -30.01
CA ARG A 290 28.20 -25.27 -31.39
C ARG A 290 29.47 -24.43 -31.54
N TYR A 291 30.08 -24.00 -30.45
CA TYR A 291 31.28 -23.18 -30.46
C TYR A 291 32.42 -23.90 -29.76
N THR A 292 33.61 -23.85 -30.36
CA THR A 292 34.86 -24.33 -29.76
C THR A 292 35.89 -23.21 -29.81
N GLN A 293 36.87 -23.24 -28.92
CA GLN A 293 37.91 -22.22 -28.88
C GLN A 293 38.99 -22.55 -29.91
N GLY A 294 39.20 -21.67 -30.88
CA GLY A 294 40.28 -21.76 -31.85
C GLY A 294 41.65 -21.49 -31.20
N SER A 295 42.72 -21.77 -31.95
CA SER A 295 44.11 -21.59 -31.49
C SER A 295 44.49 -20.14 -31.19
N ASP A 296 43.72 -19.16 -31.68
CA ASP A 296 43.87 -17.73 -31.38
C ASP A 296 43.02 -17.27 -30.18
N GLY A 297 42.38 -18.22 -29.48
CA GLY A 297 41.51 -17.96 -28.33
C GLY A 297 40.09 -17.51 -28.70
N LYS A 298 39.75 -17.36 -29.99
CA LYS A 298 38.39 -16.96 -30.43
C LYS A 298 37.46 -18.16 -30.53
N TYR A 299 36.18 -17.94 -30.24
CA TYR A 299 35.16 -18.95 -30.48
C TYR A 299 34.88 -19.11 -31.97
N ILE A 300 35.08 -20.32 -32.49
CA ILE A 300 34.76 -20.73 -33.86
C ILE A 300 33.65 -21.77 -33.85
N THR A 301 32.89 -21.87 -34.95
CA THR A 301 31.83 -22.87 -35.07
C THR A 301 32.43 -24.28 -35.09
N ASN A 302 31.93 -25.13 -34.21
CA ASN A 302 32.22 -26.55 -34.17
C ASN A 302 31.40 -27.26 -35.25
N LEU A 303 32.05 -27.63 -36.36
CA LEU A 303 31.40 -28.34 -37.46
C LEU A 303 31.13 -29.82 -37.14
N ASP A 304 31.81 -30.37 -36.13
CA ASP A 304 31.70 -31.78 -35.73
C ASP A 304 30.56 -32.01 -34.71
N TYR A 305 29.91 -30.93 -34.25
CA TYR A 305 28.82 -31.01 -33.30
C TYR A 305 27.48 -30.64 -33.93
N THR A 306 26.54 -31.59 -33.87
CA THR A 306 25.14 -31.35 -34.17
C THR A 306 24.38 -31.20 -32.86
N ILE A 307 23.56 -30.13 -32.76
CA ILE A 307 22.69 -29.91 -31.59
C ILE A 307 21.81 -31.13 -31.36
N ASN A 308 21.75 -31.60 -30.11
CA ASN A 308 20.81 -32.61 -29.72
C ASN A 308 19.42 -31.97 -29.50
N GLN A 309 18.67 -31.84 -30.59
CA GLN A 309 17.34 -31.23 -30.56
C GLN A 309 16.36 -32.05 -29.72
N GLU A 310 16.46 -33.39 -29.74
CA GLU A 310 15.60 -34.28 -28.94
C GLU A 310 15.77 -34.02 -27.44
N ARG A 311 17.00 -33.75 -26.97
CA ARG A 311 17.28 -33.40 -25.57
C ARG A 311 16.63 -32.07 -25.17
N ILE A 312 16.70 -31.07 -26.04
CA ILE A 312 16.06 -29.77 -25.83
C ILE A 312 14.53 -29.96 -25.78
N ASP A 313 13.97 -30.67 -26.74
CA ASP A 313 12.54 -30.88 -26.86
C ASP A 313 11.98 -31.68 -25.67
N ALA A 314 12.71 -32.68 -25.17
CA ALA A 314 12.33 -33.44 -23.98
C ALA A 314 12.34 -32.58 -22.71
N ALA A 315 13.33 -31.71 -22.54
CA ALA A 315 13.41 -30.79 -21.40
C ALA A 315 12.30 -29.73 -21.46
N GLU A 316 12.02 -29.17 -22.64
CA GLU A 316 10.90 -28.24 -22.87
C GLU A 316 9.54 -28.91 -22.71
N ALA A 317 9.37 -30.18 -23.12
CA ALA A 317 8.14 -30.93 -22.89
C ALA A 317 7.86 -31.10 -21.40
N THR A 318 8.89 -31.46 -20.61
CA THR A 318 8.76 -31.55 -19.16
C THR A 318 8.40 -30.19 -18.56
N LYS A 319 9.09 -29.12 -18.93
CA LYS A 319 8.77 -27.75 -18.49
C LYS A 319 7.31 -27.39 -18.79
N ARG A 320 6.82 -27.71 -19.99
CA ARG A 320 5.43 -27.45 -20.41
C ARG A 320 4.40 -28.15 -19.53
N GLU A 321 4.64 -29.40 -19.14
CA GLU A 321 3.74 -30.12 -18.22
C GLU A 321 3.58 -29.37 -16.88
N TYR A 322 4.65 -28.78 -16.36
CA TYR A 322 4.59 -28.00 -15.12
C TYR A 322 3.99 -26.60 -15.34
N GLU A 323 4.20 -25.99 -16.51
CA GLU A 323 3.52 -24.75 -16.90
C GLU A 323 1.99 -24.95 -16.96
N GLU A 324 1.52 -26.05 -17.55
CA GLU A 324 0.10 -26.42 -17.59
C GLU A 324 -0.50 -26.61 -16.19
N ARG A 325 0.26 -27.18 -15.25
CA ARG A 325 -0.18 -27.30 -13.84
C ARG A 325 -0.35 -25.94 -13.17
N VAL A 326 0.55 -24.99 -13.44
CA VAL A 326 0.42 -23.61 -12.94
C VAL A 326 -0.80 -22.95 -13.56
N GLU A 327 -0.99 -23.06 -14.88
CA GLU A 327 -2.15 -22.49 -15.58
C GLU A 327 -3.46 -23.04 -15.04
N LEU A 328 -3.55 -24.35 -14.79
CA LEU A 328 -4.75 -24.97 -14.20
C LEU A 328 -5.01 -24.45 -12.78
N ALA A 329 -3.98 -24.28 -11.95
CA ALA A 329 -4.12 -23.72 -10.62
C ALA A 329 -4.56 -22.24 -10.65
N GLU A 330 -4.02 -21.45 -11.58
CA GLU A 330 -4.42 -20.05 -11.78
C GLU A 330 -5.88 -19.95 -12.29
N ALA A 331 -6.27 -20.85 -13.20
CA ALA A 331 -7.65 -20.97 -13.66
C ALA A 331 -8.60 -21.33 -12.51
N LYS A 332 -8.17 -22.20 -11.58
CA LYS A 332 -8.95 -22.53 -10.38
C LYS A 332 -9.20 -21.32 -9.50
N VAL A 333 -8.20 -20.44 -9.33
CA VAL A 333 -8.39 -19.15 -8.62
C VAL A 333 -9.47 -18.32 -9.31
N GLN A 334 -9.45 -18.19 -10.65
CA GLN A 334 -10.49 -17.45 -11.36
C GLN A 334 -11.88 -18.10 -11.22
N GLU A 335 -11.93 -19.43 -11.27
CA GLU A 335 -13.16 -20.20 -11.08
C GLU A 335 -13.79 -19.89 -9.71
N THR A 336 -13.01 -19.80 -8.63
CA THR A 336 -13.54 -19.48 -7.28
C THR A 336 -14.26 -18.13 -7.25
N PHE A 337 -13.81 -17.12 -7.99
CA PHE A 337 -14.51 -15.84 -8.08
C PHE A 337 -15.83 -15.96 -8.85
N THR A 338 -15.86 -16.72 -9.93
CA THR A 338 -17.06 -16.87 -10.77
C THR A 338 -18.12 -17.78 -10.17
N THR A 339 -17.71 -18.75 -9.35
CA THR A 339 -18.59 -19.74 -8.71
C THR A 339 -19.01 -19.33 -7.31
N SER A 340 -18.40 -18.29 -6.74
CA SER A 340 -18.78 -17.72 -5.45
C SER A 340 -20.26 -17.34 -5.42
N GLN A 341 -20.95 -17.75 -4.36
CA GLN A 341 -22.32 -17.32 -4.09
C GLN A 341 -22.40 -15.84 -3.68
N HIS A 342 -21.28 -15.28 -3.21
CA HIS A 342 -21.21 -13.93 -2.68
C HIS A 342 -20.43 -13.00 -3.63
N PRO A 343 -21.08 -11.96 -4.18
CA PRO A 343 -20.43 -10.97 -5.06
C PRO A 343 -19.30 -10.18 -4.38
N CYS A 344 -19.26 -10.21 -3.04
CA CYS A 344 -18.27 -9.50 -2.25
C CYS A 344 -16.91 -10.21 -2.17
N LEU A 345 -16.80 -11.47 -2.61
CA LEU A 345 -15.53 -12.21 -2.60
C LEU A 345 -14.44 -11.42 -3.35
N GLY A 346 -13.30 -11.20 -2.69
CA GLY A 346 -12.19 -10.38 -3.21
C GLY A 346 -12.36 -8.87 -3.02
N GLY A 347 -13.45 -8.40 -2.41
CA GLY A 347 -13.61 -7.02 -1.96
C GLY A 347 -12.55 -6.66 -0.93
N LYS A 348 -11.96 -5.45 -1.04
CA LYS A 348 -10.76 -5.07 -0.26
C LYS A 348 -10.82 -3.69 0.33
N PHE A 349 -10.51 -3.59 1.61
CA PHE A 349 -10.04 -2.35 2.21
C PHE A 349 -8.53 -2.33 2.26
N VAL A 350 -7.94 -1.22 1.83
CA VAL A 350 -6.50 -0.98 1.89
C VAL A 350 -6.26 0.30 2.68
N PHE A 351 -5.67 0.17 3.86
CA PHE A 351 -5.28 1.29 4.71
C PHE A 351 -3.78 1.52 4.62
N VAL A 352 -3.38 2.76 4.41
CA VAL A 352 -1.99 3.14 4.24
C VAL A 352 -1.64 4.23 5.24
N ASP A 353 -0.80 3.89 6.20
CA ASP A 353 -0.20 4.82 7.16
C ASP A 353 1.16 5.26 6.60
N LEU A 354 1.18 6.43 5.96
CA LEU A 354 2.41 6.92 5.34
C LEU A 354 3.39 7.44 6.39
N ALA A 355 4.69 7.27 6.13
CA ALA A 355 5.73 7.96 6.87
C ALA A 355 5.53 9.50 6.85
N GLY A 356 6.07 10.16 7.86
CA GLY A 356 5.93 11.60 8.05
C GLY A 356 6.52 12.41 6.90
N SER A 357 5.80 13.45 6.46
CA SER A 357 6.21 14.31 5.35
C SER A 357 7.18 15.42 5.73
N GLU A 358 7.99 15.25 6.80
CA GLU A 358 8.82 16.34 7.31
C GLU A 358 9.70 16.93 6.21
N TYR A 359 9.57 18.25 6.08
CA TYR A 359 10.55 19.07 5.41
C TYR A 359 11.57 19.51 6.45
N TYR A 360 12.76 18.91 6.43
CA TYR A 360 13.86 19.31 7.29
C TYR A 360 14.41 20.66 6.81
N ASP A 361 13.73 21.75 7.18
CA ASP A 361 14.30 23.08 7.00
C ASP A 361 15.44 23.21 8.02
N GLN A 362 16.69 23.15 7.52
CA GLN A 362 17.91 23.26 8.33
C GLN A 362 18.00 24.57 9.12
N LYS A 363 17.09 25.54 8.87
CA LYS A 363 17.11 26.86 9.48
C LYS A 363 16.32 26.98 10.79
N SER A 364 15.42 26.06 11.14
CA SER A 364 14.63 26.15 12.39
C SER A 364 15.19 25.33 13.55
N SER A 365 16.13 24.41 13.32
CA SER A 365 16.76 23.62 14.38
C SER A 365 17.96 24.30 15.06
N ALA A 366 18.21 25.58 14.78
CA ALA A 366 19.27 26.34 15.43
C ALA A 366 18.93 26.78 16.87
N SER A 367 17.69 26.59 17.34
CA SER A 367 17.25 27.10 18.66
C SER A 367 16.66 26.06 19.62
N ALA A 368 16.64 24.77 19.28
CA ALA A 368 16.29 23.73 20.24
C ALA A 368 17.47 22.77 20.41
N ALA A 369 17.83 22.47 21.65
CA ALA A 369 18.89 21.54 22.04
C ALA A 369 18.55 20.06 21.69
N GLY A 370 18.12 19.81 20.46
CA GLY A 370 17.89 18.48 19.90
C GLY A 370 19.20 17.90 19.36
N SER A 371 19.49 16.67 19.75
CA SER A 371 20.63 15.87 19.28
C SER A 371 20.82 15.99 17.77
N LYS A 372 22.06 16.24 17.33
CA LYS A 372 22.43 16.20 15.90
C LYS A 372 21.98 14.85 15.32
N GLN A 373 21.06 14.86 14.36
CA GLN A 373 20.64 13.66 13.64
C GLN A 373 21.85 12.95 13.02
N THR A 374 21.84 11.63 13.11
CA THR A 374 22.86 10.77 12.51
C THR A 374 22.80 10.84 10.98
N ALA A 375 23.88 10.42 10.30
CA ALA A 375 23.91 10.38 8.84
C ALA A 375 22.84 9.43 8.26
N GLU A 376 22.57 8.33 8.97
CA GLU A 376 21.57 7.33 8.60
C GLU A 376 20.15 7.92 8.65
N GLU A 377 19.81 8.66 9.70
CA GLU A 377 18.52 9.32 9.84
C GLU A 377 18.27 10.36 8.74
N LYS A 378 19.31 11.11 8.36
CA LYS A 378 19.22 12.06 7.24
C LYS A 378 19.00 11.36 5.92
N GLN A 379 19.63 10.21 5.69
CA GLN A 379 19.42 9.42 4.48
C GLN A 379 18.01 8.84 4.44
N GLU A 380 17.50 8.37 5.58
CA GLU A 380 16.15 7.84 5.70
C GLU A 380 15.09 8.92 5.43
N GLY A 381 15.23 10.11 6.02
CA GLY A 381 14.35 11.25 5.75
C GLY A 381 14.33 11.70 4.28
N ARG A 382 15.48 11.62 3.58
CA ARG A 382 15.54 11.89 2.13
C ARG A 382 14.78 10.85 1.32
N GLN A 383 14.88 9.58 1.71
CA GLN A 383 14.18 8.50 1.02
C GLN A 383 12.66 8.63 1.19
N ILE A 384 12.18 8.88 2.41
CA ILE A 384 10.74 9.11 2.69
C ILE A 384 10.20 10.24 1.81
N ASN A 385 10.92 11.37 1.73
CA ASN A 385 10.51 12.49 0.89
C ASN A 385 10.50 12.13 -0.61
N SER A 386 11.44 11.30 -1.07
CA SER A 386 11.46 10.79 -2.44
C SER A 386 10.23 9.90 -2.73
N ASP A 387 9.85 9.03 -1.79
CA ASP A 387 8.72 8.12 -1.92
C ASP A 387 7.38 8.90 -1.94
N LEU A 388 7.23 9.89 -1.06
CA LEU A 388 6.07 10.77 -1.03
C LEU A 388 5.97 11.66 -2.29
N PHE A 389 7.10 12.13 -2.81
CA PHE A 389 7.13 12.87 -4.08
C PHE A 389 6.74 11.98 -5.26
N ALA A 390 7.23 10.75 -5.32
CA ALA A 390 6.82 9.79 -6.34
C ALA A 390 5.30 9.53 -6.28
N LEU A 391 4.73 9.36 -5.07
CA LEU A 391 3.29 9.18 -4.89
C LEU A 391 2.50 10.38 -5.41
N LYS A 392 2.98 11.60 -5.16
CA LYS A 392 2.39 12.83 -5.70
C LYS A 392 2.29 12.80 -7.22
N GLU A 393 3.39 12.45 -7.87
CA GLU A 393 3.47 12.43 -9.34
C GLU A 393 2.60 11.32 -9.94
N VAL A 394 2.49 10.17 -9.27
CA VAL A 394 1.53 9.11 -9.64
C VAL A 394 0.10 9.63 -9.58
N ILE A 395 -0.30 10.26 -8.48
CA ILE A 395 -1.64 10.82 -8.32
C ILE A 395 -1.92 11.86 -9.41
N ARG A 396 -1.00 12.82 -9.61
CA ARG A 396 -1.11 13.86 -10.64
C ARG A 396 -1.23 13.29 -12.05
N ALA A 397 -0.38 12.31 -12.39
CA ALA A 397 -0.40 11.67 -13.70
C ALA A 397 -1.70 10.90 -13.95
N ARG A 398 -2.20 10.18 -12.93
CA ARG A 398 -3.48 9.46 -12.95
C ARG A 398 -4.65 10.43 -13.18
N SER A 399 -4.65 11.53 -12.43
CA SER A 399 -5.68 12.57 -12.51
C SER A 399 -5.75 13.25 -13.88
N SER A 400 -4.59 13.53 -14.46
CA SER A 400 -4.46 14.14 -15.79
C SER A 400 -4.65 13.13 -16.93
N ASN A 401 -5.09 11.91 -16.60
CA ASN A 401 -5.29 10.80 -17.52
C ASN A 401 -4.09 10.55 -18.45
N GLN A 402 -2.87 10.65 -17.91
CA GLN A 402 -1.65 10.42 -18.67
C GLN A 402 -1.52 8.94 -19.03
N THR A 403 -1.10 8.67 -20.27
CA THR A 403 -0.90 7.29 -20.78
C THR A 403 0.11 6.50 -19.95
N ARG A 404 1.14 7.18 -19.41
CA ARG A 404 2.20 6.55 -18.61
C ARG A 404 2.20 7.14 -17.21
N ILE A 405 1.78 6.34 -16.24
CA ILE A 405 1.82 6.69 -14.82
C ILE A 405 3.15 6.21 -14.21
N PRO A 406 3.91 7.05 -13.49
CA PRO A 406 5.29 6.77 -13.09
C PRO A 406 5.41 5.91 -11.81
N PHE A 407 4.70 4.77 -11.76
CA PHE A 407 4.67 3.87 -10.58
C PHE A 407 6.05 3.31 -10.19
N ARG A 408 7.01 3.25 -11.11
CA ARG A 408 8.38 2.76 -10.86
C ARG A 408 9.30 3.76 -10.14
N SER A 409 8.80 4.96 -9.83
CA SER A 409 9.64 6.04 -9.27
C SER A 409 10.04 5.80 -7.81
N SER A 410 9.29 4.96 -7.09
CA SER A 410 9.63 4.52 -5.73
C SER A 410 9.08 3.12 -5.45
N PRO A 411 9.66 2.39 -4.49
CA PRO A 411 9.11 1.13 -4.00
C PRO A 411 7.68 1.29 -3.46
N LEU A 412 7.39 2.40 -2.76
CA LEU A 412 6.05 2.74 -2.29
C LEU A 412 5.04 2.80 -3.44
N THR A 413 5.35 3.54 -4.50
CA THR A 413 4.45 3.65 -5.66
C THR A 413 4.35 2.33 -6.45
N MET A 414 5.38 1.50 -6.42
CA MET A 414 5.32 0.17 -7.02
C MET A 414 4.35 -0.73 -6.27
N VAL A 415 4.46 -0.83 -4.94
CA VAL A 415 3.54 -1.68 -4.16
C VAL A 415 2.10 -1.18 -4.23
N LEU A 416 1.90 0.15 -4.24
CA LEU A 416 0.56 0.74 -4.34
C LEU A 416 -0.07 0.64 -5.73
N ARG A 417 0.68 0.23 -6.75
CA ARG A 417 0.22 0.21 -8.15
C ARG A 417 -1.06 -0.60 -8.32
N GLU A 418 -1.09 -1.82 -7.81
CA GLU A 418 -2.25 -2.70 -7.94
C GLU A 418 -3.48 -2.16 -7.20
N HIS A 419 -3.27 -1.48 -6.07
CA HIS A 419 -4.36 -0.81 -5.34
C HIS A 419 -4.96 0.36 -6.13
N PHE A 420 -4.15 1.06 -6.93
CA PHE A 420 -4.62 2.13 -7.81
C PHE A 420 -5.24 1.64 -9.13
N LEU A 421 -4.74 0.53 -9.67
CA LEU A 421 -5.24 -0.06 -10.93
C LEU A 421 -6.50 -0.89 -10.71
N GLY A 422 -6.62 -1.61 -9.59
CA GLY A 422 -7.84 -2.32 -9.19
C GLY A 422 -9.03 -1.42 -8.90
N SER A 423 -8.85 -0.09 -8.97
CA SER A 423 -9.84 0.91 -8.63
C SER A 423 -10.66 1.42 -9.83
N GLU A 424 -10.69 0.76 -10.99
CA GLU A 424 -11.54 1.18 -12.14
C GLU A 424 -13.00 1.45 -11.73
N SER A 425 -13.48 0.79 -10.65
CA SER A 425 -14.75 1.08 -9.96
C SER A 425 -14.61 1.23 -8.42
N GLY A 426 -13.37 1.42 -7.94
CA GLY A 426 -13.04 1.50 -6.53
C GLY A 426 -13.26 2.88 -5.90
N PHE A 427 -12.69 3.08 -4.72
CA PHE A 427 -12.64 4.38 -4.04
C PHE A 427 -11.22 4.65 -3.56
N SER A 428 -10.78 5.90 -3.55
CA SER A 428 -9.51 6.28 -2.96
C SER A 428 -9.67 7.60 -2.23
N ALA A 429 -9.31 7.61 -0.96
CA ALA A 429 -9.35 8.80 -0.12
C ALA A 429 -8.00 9.08 0.54
N MET A 430 -7.68 10.36 0.66
CA MET A 430 -6.52 10.84 1.42
C MET A 430 -7.01 11.66 2.61
N ILE A 431 -6.60 11.26 3.80
CA ILE A 431 -6.88 11.94 5.07
C ILE A 431 -5.61 12.69 5.48
N LEU A 432 -5.66 14.01 5.35
CA LEU A 432 -4.60 14.90 5.78
C LEU A 432 -4.70 15.09 7.29
N THR A 433 -3.78 14.50 8.03
CA THR A 433 -3.68 14.73 9.48
C THR A 433 -2.77 15.93 9.72
N VAL A 434 -3.26 16.92 10.46
CA VAL A 434 -2.58 18.21 10.63
C VAL A 434 -2.59 18.67 12.08
N SER A 435 -1.54 19.39 12.47
CA SER A 435 -1.43 19.99 13.78
C SER A 435 -1.90 21.45 13.79
N PRO A 436 -2.65 21.87 14.82
CA PRO A 436 -3.08 23.26 14.96
C PRO A 436 -1.99 24.14 15.59
N ALA A 437 -0.85 23.58 16.04
CA ALA A 437 0.20 24.33 16.72
C ALA A 437 0.96 25.28 15.76
N ALA A 438 1.15 26.54 16.19
CA ALA A 438 1.73 27.60 15.35
C ALA A 438 3.21 27.39 15.01
N ASP A 439 3.97 26.75 15.90
CA ASP A 439 5.35 26.31 15.64
C ASP A 439 5.44 25.25 14.52
N GLN A 440 4.35 24.54 14.28
CA GLN A 440 4.21 23.54 13.20
C GLN A 440 3.53 24.10 11.94
N TYR A 441 3.30 25.42 11.87
CA TYR A 441 2.61 26.08 10.75
C TYR A 441 3.16 25.71 9.36
N ALA A 442 4.48 25.68 9.19
CA ALA A 442 5.09 25.35 7.90
C ALA A 442 4.77 23.90 7.47
N ALA A 443 4.81 22.96 8.41
CA ALA A 443 4.51 21.55 8.17
C ALA A 443 3.01 21.34 7.87
N THR A 444 2.14 21.97 8.64
CA THR A 444 0.69 21.98 8.40
C THR A 444 0.35 22.60 7.04
N MET A 445 0.93 23.76 6.73
CA MET A 445 0.74 24.44 5.45
C MET A 445 1.17 23.57 4.25
N ASN A 446 2.32 22.91 4.34
CA ASN A 446 2.80 22.02 3.28
C ASN A 446 1.87 20.82 3.09
N THR A 447 1.37 20.25 4.18
CA THR A 447 0.43 19.13 4.15
C THR A 447 -0.89 19.53 3.47
N VAL A 448 -1.48 20.66 3.86
CA VAL A 448 -2.73 21.13 3.26
C VAL A 448 -2.54 21.55 1.79
N LYS A 449 -1.43 22.20 1.43
CA LYS A 449 -1.09 22.50 0.02
C LYS A 449 -0.96 21.25 -0.82
N TYR A 450 -0.32 20.21 -0.28
CA TYR A 450 -0.21 18.92 -0.95
C TYR A 450 -1.59 18.30 -1.19
N GLY A 451 -2.43 18.23 -0.16
CA GLY A 451 -3.78 17.67 -0.32
C GLY A 451 -4.66 18.49 -1.25
N ASN A 452 -4.56 19.82 -1.25
CA ASN A 452 -5.27 20.66 -2.22
C ASN A 452 -4.84 20.34 -3.66
N LEU A 453 -3.55 20.05 -3.91
CA LEU A 453 -3.10 19.59 -5.23
C LEU A 453 -3.69 18.22 -5.58
N VAL A 454 -3.73 17.28 -4.63
CA VAL A 454 -4.33 15.95 -4.84
C VAL A 454 -5.83 16.03 -5.13
N ALA A 455 -6.56 16.88 -4.38
CA ALA A 455 -7.99 17.11 -4.54
C ALA A 455 -8.30 17.73 -5.90
N MET A 456 -7.59 18.81 -6.26
CA MET A 456 -7.76 19.48 -7.55
C MET A 456 -7.34 18.61 -8.73
N ALA A 457 -6.34 17.76 -8.54
CA ALA A 457 -5.94 16.77 -9.52
C ALA A 457 -7.10 15.79 -9.79
N GLY A 458 -7.78 15.31 -8.73
CA GLY A 458 -8.93 14.41 -8.84
C GLY A 458 -10.09 14.92 -9.71
N GLY A 459 -10.19 16.24 -9.91
CA GLY A 459 -11.35 16.89 -10.50
C GLY A 459 -12.52 16.98 -9.49
N PRO A 460 -13.44 17.95 -9.65
CA PRO A 460 -14.68 17.98 -8.88
C PRO A 460 -15.58 16.78 -9.20
#